data_AF-A0A947RS98-F1
#
_entry.id   AF-A0A947RS98-F1
#
_cell.length_a   1.000
_cell.length_b   1.000
_cell.length_c   1.000
_cell.angle_alpha   90.00
_cell.angle_beta   90.00
_cell.angle_gamma   90.00
#
_symmetry.space_group_name_H-M   'P 1'
#
loop_
_entity.id
_entity.type
_entity.pdbx_description
1 polymer ?
#
loop_
_entity_poly.entity_id
_entity_poly.type
_entity_poly.pdbx_seq_one_letter_code
_entity_poly.pdbx_strand_id
1 'polypeptide(L)'
;QGRAWGEWLADALRPGAALGFSHGFAVAFGEIAPADGISCFLVAPKGQGDMLREAYARGGGLPGMLAVTEGSPDGTWALAAAYAKAIGCLRGGGFRTTFREECVADQFGEQAVLCGGLVELVRAAFDTLAARGYSADNAYFECVHEVKLIADLLHRHGLDGMRRMISPTAAYGGLTRGPRLVDDGVRERMGQILDEIESGAFAREFLAEAARDEPAALRLARAEAGSGMVSTGRRLRERLDALGLDDPGPGDPHTLGGDQ
;
A
#
# COMPACT_ATOMS: atom_id res chain seq x y z
N GLN A 1 -16.02 -4.38 10.75
CA GLN A 1 -17.09 -3.94 9.80
C GLN A 1 -18.31 -4.85 9.88
N GLY A 2 -18.17 -6.17 9.73
CA GLY A 2 -19.30 -7.12 9.84
C GLY A 2 -20.14 -7.00 11.12
N ARG A 3 -19.50 -6.86 12.29
CA ARG A 3 -20.22 -6.61 13.56
C ARG A 3 -21.09 -5.36 13.53
N ALA A 4 -20.51 -4.22 13.13
CA ALA A 4 -21.25 -2.96 13.02
C ALA A 4 -22.39 -3.04 11.99
N TRP A 5 -22.17 -3.78 10.90
CA TRP A 5 -23.19 -4.05 9.90
C TRP A 5 -24.39 -4.78 10.51
N GLY A 6 -24.15 -5.93 11.15
CA GLY A 6 -25.20 -6.76 11.74
C GLY A 6 -25.89 -6.14 12.95
N GLU A 7 -25.17 -5.39 13.79
CA GLU A 7 -25.75 -4.85 15.02
C GLU A 7 -26.51 -3.53 14.81
N TRP A 8 -26.07 -2.67 13.88
CA TRP A 8 -26.57 -1.28 13.84
C TRP A 8 -26.96 -0.77 12.46
N LEU A 9 -26.43 -1.32 11.37
CA LEU A 9 -26.59 -0.72 10.04
C LEU A 9 -27.62 -1.44 9.18
N ALA A 10 -27.62 -2.78 9.14
CA ALA A 10 -28.45 -3.56 8.22
C ALA A 10 -29.94 -3.18 8.31
N ASP A 11 -30.48 -3.15 9.54
CA ASP A 11 -31.89 -2.81 9.79
C ASP A 11 -32.18 -1.30 9.76
N ALA A 12 -31.14 -0.46 9.84
CA ALA A 12 -31.28 1.00 9.84
C ALA A 12 -31.23 1.63 8.45
N LEU A 13 -31.01 0.84 7.39
CA LEU A 13 -30.94 1.35 6.03
C LEU A 13 -32.31 1.87 5.56
N ARG A 14 -32.32 3.13 5.14
CA ARG A 14 -33.49 3.73 4.51
C ARG A 14 -33.65 3.24 3.07
N PRO A 15 -34.88 3.17 2.54
CA PRO A 15 -35.11 2.94 1.12
C PRO A 15 -34.29 3.90 0.25
N GLY A 16 -33.59 3.36 -0.75
CA GLY A 16 -32.72 4.14 -1.64
C GLY A 16 -31.36 4.54 -1.06
N ALA A 17 -30.99 4.06 0.14
CA ALA A 17 -29.64 4.22 0.64
C ALA A 17 -28.62 3.50 -0.25
N ALA A 18 -27.38 4.02 -0.28
CA ALA A 18 -26.25 3.42 -0.96
C ALA A 18 -25.16 3.04 0.04
N LEU A 19 -24.49 1.92 -0.21
CA LEU A 19 -23.37 1.41 0.57
C LEU A 19 -22.07 1.66 -0.20
N GLY A 20 -21.22 2.50 0.34
CA GLY A 20 -19.91 2.82 -0.22
C GLY A 20 -18.79 2.17 0.60
N PHE A 21 -17.84 1.54 -0.08
CA PHE A 21 -16.65 0.94 0.53
C PHE A 21 -15.37 1.56 -0.03
N SER A 22 -14.33 1.67 0.81
CA SER A 22 -12.99 2.08 0.37
C SER A 22 -12.04 0.90 0.16
N HIS A 23 -12.45 -0.31 0.56
CA HIS A 23 -11.72 -1.56 0.37
C HIS A 23 -12.71 -2.73 0.27
N GLY A 24 -12.39 -3.74 -0.54
CA GLY A 24 -13.29 -4.82 -0.90
C GLY A 24 -13.50 -5.90 0.16
N PHE A 25 -12.65 -5.99 1.19
CA PHE A 25 -12.61 -7.09 2.17
C PHE A 25 -13.97 -7.61 2.63
N ALA A 26 -14.80 -6.71 3.17
CA ALA A 26 -16.05 -7.11 3.81
C ALA A 26 -17.04 -7.76 2.84
N VAL A 27 -17.08 -7.31 1.59
CA VAL A 27 -17.96 -7.89 0.57
C VAL A 27 -17.29 -9.08 -0.11
N ALA A 28 -15.98 -9.01 -0.39
CA ALA A 28 -15.23 -10.05 -1.08
C ALA A 28 -15.19 -11.38 -0.32
N PHE A 29 -15.18 -11.33 1.02
CA PHE A 29 -15.18 -12.51 1.89
C PHE A 29 -16.51 -12.76 2.62
N GLY A 30 -17.58 -12.05 2.24
CA GLY A 30 -18.94 -12.35 2.70
C GLY A 30 -19.28 -11.90 4.13
N GLU A 31 -18.45 -11.06 4.75
CA GLU A 31 -18.76 -10.43 6.04
C GLU A 31 -19.94 -9.46 5.96
N ILE A 32 -20.15 -8.86 4.78
CA ILE A 32 -21.29 -8.01 4.46
C ILE A 32 -21.83 -8.42 3.08
N ALA A 33 -23.08 -8.86 3.05
CA ALA A 33 -23.82 -9.16 1.83
C ALA A 33 -24.99 -8.17 1.69
N PRO A 34 -24.87 -7.14 0.82
CA PRO A 34 -25.99 -6.25 0.52
C PRO A 34 -27.14 -7.03 -0.13
N ALA A 35 -28.38 -6.70 0.23
CA ALA A 35 -29.55 -7.23 -0.44
C ALA A 35 -29.69 -6.66 -1.86
N ASP A 36 -30.33 -7.41 -2.76
CA ASP A 36 -30.64 -6.96 -4.11
C ASP A 36 -31.41 -5.63 -4.10
N GLY A 37 -31.10 -4.76 -5.06
CA GLY A 37 -31.72 -3.44 -5.18
C GLY A 37 -31.12 -2.37 -4.26
N ILE A 38 -30.15 -2.70 -3.41
CA ILE A 38 -29.35 -1.72 -2.67
C ILE A 38 -28.14 -1.35 -3.54
N SER A 39 -27.94 -0.05 -3.81
CA SER A 39 -26.73 0.41 -4.49
C SER A 39 -25.51 0.12 -3.62
N CYS A 40 -24.63 -0.77 -4.07
CA CYS A 40 -23.39 -1.08 -3.36
C CYS A 40 -22.18 -0.89 -4.28
N PHE A 41 -21.28 -0.01 -3.87
CA PHE A 41 -20.12 0.39 -4.68
C PHE A 41 -18.85 0.51 -3.85
N LEU A 42 -17.72 0.44 -4.55
CA LEU A 42 -16.38 0.65 -4.04
C LEU A 42 -15.77 1.86 -4.75
N VAL A 43 -15.14 2.74 -3.98
CA VAL A 43 -14.15 3.70 -4.47
C VAL A 43 -12.92 3.56 -3.61
N ALA A 44 -11.86 2.94 -4.13
CA ALA A 44 -10.62 2.67 -3.41
C ALA A 44 -9.48 3.55 -3.94
N PRO A 45 -9.16 4.69 -3.29
CA PRO A 45 -7.98 5.50 -3.61
C PRO A 45 -6.71 4.69 -3.36
N LYS A 46 -5.76 4.72 -4.30
CA LYS A 46 -4.49 4.00 -4.17
C LYS A 46 -3.44 4.87 -3.48
N GLY A 47 -3.61 4.95 -2.16
CA GLY A 47 -2.71 5.63 -1.23
C GLY A 47 -3.42 5.95 0.08
N GLN A 48 -2.65 6.48 1.04
CA GLN A 48 -3.13 6.86 2.36
C GLN A 48 -4.12 8.04 2.30
N GLY A 49 -5.00 8.12 3.30
CA GLY A 49 -6.01 9.18 3.40
C GLY A 49 -5.42 10.60 3.40
N ASP A 50 -4.31 10.81 4.10
CA ASP A 50 -3.63 12.11 4.16
C ASP A 50 -3.07 12.51 2.79
N MET A 51 -2.45 11.56 2.06
CA MET A 51 -2.00 11.80 0.68
C MET A 51 -3.15 12.16 -0.25
N LEU A 52 -4.30 11.48 -0.13
CA LEU A 52 -5.49 11.83 -0.91
C LEU A 52 -5.93 13.27 -0.60
N ARG A 53 -5.99 13.62 0.68
CA ARG A 53 -6.40 14.96 1.12
C ARG A 53 -5.46 16.03 0.60
N GLU A 54 -4.16 15.82 0.72
CA GLU A 54 -3.14 16.77 0.25
C GLU A 54 -3.17 16.92 -1.26
N ALA A 55 -3.25 15.81 -2.01
CA ALA A 55 -3.34 15.85 -3.47
C ALA A 55 -4.60 16.61 -3.91
N TYR A 56 -5.74 16.35 -3.26
CA TYR A 56 -6.99 17.07 -3.53
C TYR A 56 -6.86 18.57 -3.28
N ALA A 57 -6.26 18.97 -2.14
CA ALA A 57 -6.07 20.36 -1.78
C ALA A 57 -5.15 21.12 -2.76
N ARG A 58 -4.19 20.41 -3.36
CA ARG A 58 -3.31 20.92 -4.44
C ARG A 58 -3.96 20.92 -5.82
N GLY A 59 -5.25 20.57 -5.93
CA GLY A 59 -5.98 20.51 -7.19
C GLY A 59 -5.81 19.20 -7.97
N GLY A 60 -4.98 18.28 -7.48
CA GLY A 60 -4.81 16.93 -8.01
C GLY A 60 -5.73 15.90 -7.35
N GLY A 61 -5.28 14.65 -7.32
CA GLY A 61 -5.90 13.52 -6.63
C GLY A 61 -5.08 12.24 -6.80
N LEU A 62 -5.46 11.16 -6.10
CA LEU A 62 -4.82 9.86 -6.26
C LEU A 62 -5.60 8.97 -7.23
N PRO A 63 -4.95 8.07 -7.99
CA PRO A 63 -5.66 7.07 -8.77
C PRO A 63 -6.66 6.29 -7.91
N GLY A 64 -7.86 6.01 -8.44
CA GLY A 64 -8.88 5.25 -7.72
C GLY A 64 -9.39 4.04 -8.50
N MET A 65 -9.58 2.93 -7.80
CA MET A 65 -10.30 1.77 -8.34
C MET A 65 -11.79 1.86 -8.00
N LEU A 66 -12.66 1.52 -8.96
CA LEU A 66 -14.11 1.56 -8.79
C LEU A 66 -14.74 0.19 -9.06
N ALA A 67 -15.65 -0.24 -8.18
CA ALA A 67 -16.45 -1.45 -8.38
C ALA A 67 -17.91 -1.22 -7.98
N VAL A 68 -18.81 -2.03 -8.53
CA VAL A 68 -20.24 -2.08 -8.18
C VAL A 68 -20.61 -3.55 -8.05
N THR A 69 -21.38 -3.92 -7.03
CA THR A 69 -21.82 -5.32 -6.86
C THR A 69 -22.88 -5.69 -7.89
N GLU A 70 -22.96 -6.98 -8.21
CA GLU A 70 -24.14 -7.53 -8.89
C GLU A 70 -25.41 -7.25 -8.06
N GLY A 71 -26.57 -7.11 -8.71
CA GLY A 71 -27.84 -6.78 -8.04
C GLY A 71 -28.03 -5.30 -7.66
N SER A 72 -27.02 -4.45 -7.84
CA SER A 72 -27.15 -2.99 -7.65
C SER A 72 -28.07 -2.36 -8.71
N PRO A 73 -28.91 -1.36 -8.36
CA PRO A 73 -29.77 -0.66 -9.33
C PRO A 73 -29.00 0.11 -10.40
N ASP A 74 -29.70 0.40 -11.50
CA ASP A 74 -29.26 1.35 -12.51
C ASP A 74 -28.85 2.70 -11.89
N GLY A 75 -27.77 3.30 -12.40
CA GLY A 75 -27.22 4.54 -11.87
C GLY A 75 -26.20 4.36 -10.73
N THR A 76 -26.05 3.17 -10.14
CA THR A 76 -25.02 2.93 -9.10
C THR A 76 -23.60 3.19 -9.61
N TRP A 77 -23.31 2.88 -10.87
CA TRP A 77 -22.04 3.24 -11.52
C TRP A 77 -21.83 4.76 -11.63
N ALA A 78 -22.89 5.51 -11.94
CA ALA A 78 -22.82 6.97 -12.01
C ALA A 78 -22.61 7.58 -10.61
N LEU A 79 -23.24 7.01 -9.58
CA LEU A 79 -23.01 7.37 -8.19
C LEU A 79 -21.55 7.11 -7.77
N ALA A 80 -21.02 5.93 -8.05
CA ALA A 80 -19.63 5.58 -7.74
C ALA A 80 -18.65 6.52 -8.44
N ALA A 81 -18.87 6.83 -9.72
CA ALA A 81 -18.05 7.77 -10.47
C ALA A 81 -18.18 9.21 -9.94
N ALA A 82 -19.38 9.65 -9.55
CA ALA A 82 -19.61 10.96 -8.96
C ALA A 82 -18.88 11.09 -7.61
N TYR A 83 -18.95 10.05 -6.77
CA TYR A 83 -18.22 9.98 -5.51
C TYR A 83 -16.71 10.03 -5.73
N ALA A 84 -16.18 9.19 -6.62
CA ALA A 84 -14.76 9.17 -6.99
C ALA A 84 -14.28 10.52 -7.53
N LYS A 85 -15.09 11.22 -8.33
CA LYS A 85 -14.79 12.58 -8.80
C LYS A 85 -14.75 13.57 -7.64
N ALA A 86 -15.72 13.49 -6.72
CA ALA A 86 -15.86 14.43 -5.61
C ALA A 86 -14.68 14.36 -4.64
N ILE A 87 -14.11 13.17 -4.42
CA ILE A 87 -12.92 13.00 -3.57
C ILE A 87 -11.59 13.21 -4.34
N GLY A 88 -11.66 13.51 -5.64
CA GLY A 88 -10.49 13.79 -6.48
C GLY A 88 -9.88 12.58 -7.17
N CYS A 89 -10.36 11.36 -6.95
CA CYS A 89 -9.77 10.17 -7.55
C CYS A 89 -9.71 10.25 -9.08
N LEU A 90 -10.80 10.69 -9.72
CA LEU A 90 -10.83 10.80 -11.19
C LEU A 90 -9.92 11.89 -11.76
N ARG A 91 -9.28 12.74 -10.93
CA ARG A 91 -8.20 13.64 -11.36
C ARG A 91 -6.85 12.92 -11.44
N GLY A 92 -6.61 11.98 -10.52
CA GLY A 92 -5.42 11.10 -10.54
C GLY A 92 -5.55 9.92 -11.51
N GLY A 93 -6.75 9.73 -12.08
CA GLY A 93 -7.10 8.61 -12.95
C GLY A 93 -7.90 7.53 -12.21
N GLY A 94 -8.48 6.60 -12.95
CA GLY A 94 -9.19 5.49 -12.33
C GLY A 94 -9.62 4.44 -13.32
N PHE A 95 -9.84 3.24 -12.82
CA PHE A 95 -10.27 2.11 -13.63
C PHE A 95 -11.28 1.25 -12.88
N ARG A 96 -12.03 0.46 -13.65
CA ARG A 96 -13.04 -0.44 -13.13
C ARG A 96 -12.40 -1.75 -12.67
N THR A 97 -12.95 -2.32 -11.62
CA THR A 97 -12.56 -3.62 -11.05
C THR A 97 -13.78 -4.29 -10.42
N THR A 98 -13.57 -5.40 -9.72
CA THR A 98 -14.56 -6.05 -8.85
C THR A 98 -14.13 -5.93 -7.39
N PHE A 99 -15.08 -6.11 -6.46
CA PHE A 99 -14.74 -6.16 -5.03
C PHE A 99 -13.70 -7.24 -4.72
N ARG A 100 -13.79 -8.41 -5.38
CA ARG A 100 -12.88 -9.53 -5.16
C ARG A 100 -11.49 -9.25 -5.72
N GLU A 101 -11.40 -8.77 -6.96
CA GLU A 101 -10.12 -8.44 -7.61
C GLU A 101 -9.38 -7.34 -6.84
N GLU A 102 -10.07 -6.27 -6.45
CA GLU A 102 -9.46 -5.20 -5.66
C GLU A 102 -8.96 -5.74 -4.32
N CYS A 103 -9.80 -6.46 -3.60
CA CYS A 103 -9.45 -6.99 -2.28
C CYS A 103 -8.23 -7.92 -2.32
N VAL A 104 -8.21 -8.86 -3.27
CA VAL A 104 -7.12 -9.85 -3.39
C VAL A 104 -5.82 -9.16 -3.80
N ALA A 105 -5.86 -8.31 -4.83
CA ALA A 105 -4.67 -7.65 -5.35
C ALA A 105 -4.07 -6.64 -4.33
N ASP A 106 -4.92 -5.93 -3.60
CA ASP A 106 -4.52 -4.98 -2.56
C ASP A 106 -3.82 -5.69 -1.40
N GLN A 107 -4.44 -6.75 -0.84
CA GLN A 107 -3.84 -7.55 0.21
C GLN A 107 -2.53 -8.22 -0.23
N PHE A 108 -2.49 -8.76 -1.44
CA PHE A 108 -1.27 -9.37 -1.97
C PHE A 108 -0.16 -8.32 -2.10
N GLY A 109 -0.47 -7.15 -2.64
CA GLY A 109 0.48 -6.05 -2.78
C GLY A 109 1.06 -5.61 -1.44
N GLU A 110 0.22 -5.43 -0.42
CA GLU A 110 0.64 -5.03 0.93
C GLU A 110 1.51 -6.09 1.62
N GLN A 111 1.12 -7.37 1.53
CA GLN A 111 1.85 -8.44 2.19
C GLN A 111 3.17 -8.77 1.47
N ALA A 112 3.14 -8.96 0.15
CA ALA A 112 4.28 -9.45 -0.61
C ALA A 112 5.29 -8.36 -0.97
N VAL A 113 4.86 -7.09 -1.04
CA VAL A 113 5.71 -5.99 -1.55
C VAL A 113 5.72 -4.78 -0.63
N LEU A 114 4.59 -4.09 -0.46
CA LEU A 114 4.57 -2.70 0.04
C LEU A 114 4.87 -2.59 1.53
N CYS A 115 4.36 -3.53 2.33
CA CYS A 115 4.54 -3.55 3.78
C CYS A 115 5.45 -4.71 4.17
N GLY A 116 4.99 -5.97 4.02
CA GLY A 116 5.74 -7.13 4.49
C GLY A 116 7.09 -7.29 3.78
N GLY A 117 7.05 -7.43 2.45
CA GLY A 117 8.25 -7.63 1.63
C GLY A 117 9.31 -6.54 1.77
N LEU A 118 8.92 -5.27 1.64
CA LEU A 118 9.84 -4.13 1.74
C LEU A 118 10.46 -4.02 3.14
N VAL A 119 9.64 -4.09 4.21
CA VAL A 119 10.12 -3.94 5.59
C VAL A 119 11.11 -5.04 5.95
N GLU A 120 10.80 -6.29 5.61
CA GLU A 120 11.72 -7.41 5.89
C GLU A 120 12.99 -7.35 5.03
N LEU A 121 12.90 -6.88 3.79
CA LEU A 121 14.07 -6.69 2.93
C LEU A 121 15.04 -5.65 3.51
N VAL A 122 14.54 -4.46 3.87
CA VAL A 122 15.40 -3.39 4.41
C VAL A 122 15.96 -3.75 5.78
N ARG A 123 15.18 -4.47 6.60
CA ARG A 123 15.62 -4.99 7.90
C ARG A 123 16.74 -6.01 7.74
N ALA A 124 16.56 -7.00 6.87
CA ALA A 124 17.59 -8.02 6.62
C ALA A 124 18.89 -7.39 6.08
N ALA A 125 18.78 -6.37 5.21
CA ALA A 125 19.93 -5.64 4.70
C ALA A 125 20.65 -4.84 5.81
N PHE A 126 19.90 -4.13 6.65
CA PHE A 126 20.43 -3.40 7.80
C PHE A 126 21.17 -4.34 8.77
N ASP A 127 20.52 -5.43 9.18
CA ASP A 127 21.08 -6.40 10.13
C ASP A 127 22.33 -7.09 9.56
N THR A 128 22.35 -7.34 8.24
CA THR A 128 23.52 -7.92 7.54
C THR A 128 24.75 -7.01 7.61
N LEU A 129 24.55 -5.69 7.48
CA LEU A 129 25.64 -4.71 7.63
C LEU A 129 26.03 -4.56 9.11
N ALA A 130 25.06 -4.41 10.00
CA ALA A 130 25.30 -4.26 11.43
C ALA A 130 26.09 -5.44 12.02
N ALA A 131 25.74 -6.68 11.63
CA ALA A 131 26.42 -7.90 12.08
C ALA A 131 27.90 -7.98 11.64
N ARG A 132 28.30 -7.21 10.62
CA ARG A 132 29.68 -7.13 10.13
C ARG A 132 30.43 -5.90 10.65
N GLY A 133 29.86 -5.16 11.59
CA GLY A 133 30.50 -4.02 12.25
C GLY A 133 30.45 -2.72 11.46
N TYR A 134 29.62 -2.63 10.41
CA TYR A 134 29.33 -1.35 9.77
C TYR A 134 28.56 -0.46 10.73
N SER A 135 28.73 0.86 10.63
CA SER A 135 28.00 1.80 11.49
C SER A 135 26.50 1.72 11.22
N ALA A 136 25.70 1.79 12.28
CA ALA A 136 24.24 1.77 12.18
C ALA A 136 23.72 2.92 11.30
N ASP A 137 24.36 4.09 11.37
CA ASP A 137 23.99 5.24 10.53
C ASP A 137 24.16 4.92 9.04
N ASN A 138 25.32 4.38 8.65
CA ASN A 138 25.58 4.04 7.26
C ASN A 138 24.64 2.93 6.79
N ALA A 139 24.42 1.89 7.61
CA ALA A 139 23.48 0.83 7.28
C ALA A 139 22.05 1.35 7.08
N TYR A 140 21.61 2.30 7.91
CA TYR A 140 20.29 2.91 7.78
C TYR A 140 20.19 3.77 6.50
N PHE A 141 21.21 4.58 6.19
CA PHE A 141 21.20 5.38 4.97
C PHE A 141 21.11 4.51 3.71
N GLU A 142 21.98 3.52 3.60
CA GLU A 142 22.09 2.62 2.44
C GLU A 142 20.87 1.71 2.27
N CYS A 143 20.28 1.22 3.37
CA CYS A 143 19.22 0.21 3.31
C CYS A 143 17.81 0.77 3.48
N VAL A 144 17.63 1.95 4.05
CA VAL A 144 16.31 2.53 4.34
C VAL A 144 16.14 3.91 3.71
N HIS A 145 17.04 4.85 3.97
CA HIS A 145 16.87 6.24 3.51
C HIS A 145 16.86 6.33 1.97
N GLU A 146 17.79 5.64 1.30
CA GLU A 146 17.89 5.67 -0.17
C GLU A 146 16.77 4.92 -0.90
N VAL A 147 15.95 4.15 -0.19
CA VAL A 147 14.77 3.49 -0.79
C VAL A 147 13.85 4.52 -1.42
N LYS A 148 13.65 5.68 -0.78
CA LYS A 148 12.82 6.77 -1.32
C LYS A 148 13.32 7.23 -2.69
N LEU A 149 14.62 7.43 -2.84
CA LEU A 149 15.21 7.87 -4.11
C LEU A 149 14.92 6.87 -5.23
N ILE A 150 15.14 5.58 -4.99
CA ILE A 150 14.87 4.54 -5.99
C ILE A 150 13.37 4.41 -6.27
N ALA A 151 12.52 4.49 -5.23
CA ALA A 151 11.07 4.46 -5.39
C ALA A 151 10.56 5.65 -6.23
N ASP A 152 11.07 6.86 -6.00
CA ASP A 152 10.71 8.06 -6.76
C ASP A 152 11.16 7.96 -8.24
N LEU A 153 12.32 7.35 -8.50
CA LEU A 153 12.80 7.09 -9.87
C LEU A 153 11.95 6.02 -10.55
N LEU A 154 11.61 4.93 -9.86
CA LEU A 154 10.73 3.88 -10.37
C LEU A 154 9.35 4.43 -10.71
N HIS A 155 8.79 5.27 -9.84
CA HIS A 155 7.50 5.90 -10.04
C HIS A 155 7.49 6.80 -11.28
N ARG A 156 8.52 7.65 -11.45
CA ARG A 156 8.58 8.62 -12.55
C ARG A 156 9.01 8.04 -13.88
N HIS A 157 9.90 7.05 -13.89
CA HIS A 157 10.60 6.62 -15.10
C HIS A 157 10.51 5.11 -15.37
N GLY A 158 9.84 4.34 -14.50
CA GLY A 158 9.78 2.89 -14.59
C GLY A 158 11.13 2.22 -14.39
N LEU A 159 11.15 0.88 -14.54
CA LEU A 159 12.36 0.06 -14.32
C LEU A 159 13.53 0.46 -15.23
N ASP A 160 13.24 0.68 -16.51
CA ASP A 160 14.26 0.97 -17.52
C ASP A 160 14.81 2.39 -17.40
N GLY A 161 13.94 3.37 -17.10
CA GLY A 161 14.37 4.74 -16.85
C GLY A 161 15.16 4.88 -15.55
N MET A 162 14.72 4.25 -14.45
CA MET A 162 15.48 4.23 -13.20
C MET A 162 16.89 3.68 -13.42
N ARG A 163 17.03 2.57 -14.17
CA ARG A 163 18.35 1.97 -14.48
C ARG A 163 19.29 2.88 -15.25
N ARG A 164 18.75 3.75 -16.11
CA ARG A 164 19.55 4.76 -16.84
C ARG A 164 20.00 5.92 -15.95
N MET A 165 19.32 6.16 -14.83
CA MET A 165 19.59 7.29 -13.94
C MET A 165 20.55 6.95 -12.79
N ILE A 166 20.84 5.67 -12.57
CA ILE A 166 21.81 5.20 -11.58
C ILE A 166 23.17 4.91 -12.24
N SER A 167 24.22 4.81 -11.41
CA SER A 167 25.56 4.50 -11.94
C SER A 167 25.63 3.13 -12.62
N PRO A 168 26.52 2.94 -13.61
CA PRO A 168 26.71 1.63 -14.25
C PRO A 168 27.02 0.50 -13.25
N THR A 169 27.73 0.82 -12.17
CA THR A 169 28.04 -0.13 -11.09
C THR A 169 26.77 -0.56 -10.35
N ALA A 170 25.89 0.39 -10.01
CA ALA A 170 24.61 0.10 -9.35
C ALA A 170 23.67 -0.69 -10.28
N ALA A 171 23.59 -0.32 -11.56
CA ALA A 171 22.79 -1.03 -12.55
C ALA A 171 23.25 -2.49 -12.73
N TYR A 172 24.57 -2.71 -12.90
CA TYR A 172 25.15 -4.05 -12.97
C TYR A 172 24.88 -4.85 -11.70
N GLY A 173 25.09 -4.24 -10.52
CA GLY A 173 24.81 -4.85 -9.22
C GLY A 173 23.35 -5.31 -9.10
N GLY A 174 22.39 -4.41 -9.37
CA GLY A 174 20.96 -4.71 -9.29
C GLY A 174 20.54 -5.82 -10.26
N LEU A 175 20.98 -5.77 -11.52
CA LEU A 175 20.62 -6.77 -12.54
C LEU A 175 21.12 -8.18 -12.24
N THR A 176 22.27 -8.30 -11.57
CA THR A 176 22.95 -9.58 -11.38
C THR A 176 22.81 -10.14 -9.97
N ARG A 177 22.56 -9.29 -8.96
CA ARG A 177 22.37 -9.70 -7.56
C ARG A 177 20.89 -9.75 -7.19
N GLY A 178 20.04 -8.94 -7.82
CA GLY A 178 18.59 -8.98 -7.63
C GLY A 178 18.00 -10.39 -7.77
N PRO A 179 18.23 -11.11 -8.88
CA PRO A 179 17.71 -12.48 -9.05
C PRO A 179 18.30 -13.52 -8.09
N ARG A 180 19.43 -13.22 -7.41
CA ARG A 180 19.98 -14.07 -6.36
C ARG A 180 19.29 -13.87 -5.02
N LEU A 181 18.64 -12.72 -4.83
CA LEU A 181 17.88 -12.38 -3.64
C LEU A 181 16.40 -12.72 -3.80
N VAL A 182 15.82 -12.37 -4.96
CA VAL A 182 14.47 -12.72 -5.39
C VAL A 182 14.57 -13.85 -6.41
N ASP A 183 14.82 -15.05 -5.89
CA ASP A 183 14.92 -16.29 -6.66
C ASP A 183 13.56 -16.96 -6.88
N ASP A 184 13.55 -18.13 -7.52
CA ASP A 184 12.32 -18.89 -7.77
C ASP A 184 11.62 -19.31 -6.47
N GLY A 185 12.39 -19.56 -5.40
CA GLY A 185 11.81 -19.84 -4.09
C GLY A 185 11.03 -18.65 -3.52
N VAL A 186 11.49 -17.41 -3.71
CA VAL A 186 10.71 -16.22 -3.33
C VAL A 186 9.43 -16.13 -4.15
N ARG A 187 9.49 -16.46 -5.46
CA ARG A 187 8.32 -16.45 -6.34
C ARG A 187 7.29 -17.50 -5.92
N GLU A 188 7.74 -18.69 -5.55
CA GLU A 188 6.86 -19.76 -5.01
C GLU A 188 6.16 -19.31 -3.73
N ARG A 189 6.88 -18.66 -2.81
CA ARG A 189 6.29 -18.10 -1.57
C ARG A 189 5.29 -16.99 -1.86
N MET A 190 5.55 -16.13 -2.84
CA MET A 190 4.55 -15.15 -3.30
C MET A 190 3.29 -15.84 -3.83
N GLY A 191 3.43 -16.93 -4.60
CA GLY A 191 2.30 -17.75 -5.05
C GLY A 191 1.49 -18.32 -3.88
N GLN A 192 2.16 -18.86 -2.86
CA GLN A 192 1.49 -19.39 -1.65
C GLN A 192 0.72 -18.30 -0.89
N ILE A 193 1.30 -17.12 -0.70
CA ILE A 193 0.63 -15.99 -0.07
C ILE A 193 -0.62 -15.60 -0.86
N LEU A 194 -0.54 -15.57 -2.20
CA LEU A 194 -1.68 -15.30 -3.05
C LEU A 194 -2.77 -16.38 -2.89
N ASP A 195 -2.41 -17.67 -2.86
CA ASP A 195 -3.36 -18.78 -2.65
C ASP A 195 -4.06 -18.67 -1.28
N GLU A 196 -3.35 -18.26 -0.22
CA GLU A 196 -3.90 -18.04 1.11
C GLU A 196 -4.92 -16.89 1.14
N ILE A 197 -4.67 -15.82 0.38
CA ILE A 197 -5.58 -14.68 0.22
C ILE A 197 -6.79 -15.10 -0.61
N GLU A 198 -6.57 -15.73 -1.77
CA GLU A 198 -7.63 -16.13 -2.69
C GLU A 198 -8.58 -17.16 -2.05
N SER A 199 -8.05 -18.12 -1.28
CA SER A 199 -8.87 -19.10 -0.55
C SER A 199 -9.60 -18.52 0.69
N GLY A 200 -9.31 -17.27 1.04
CA GLY A 200 -9.80 -16.61 2.26
C GLY A 200 -9.20 -17.18 3.54
N ALA A 201 -8.12 -17.97 3.47
CA ALA A 201 -7.42 -18.46 4.65
C ALA A 201 -6.87 -17.31 5.47
N PHE A 202 -6.21 -16.35 4.82
CA PHE A 202 -5.73 -15.13 5.47
C PHE A 202 -6.88 -14.32 6.10
N ALA A 203 -8.01 -14.16 5.40
CA ALA A 203 -9.15 -13.43 5.92
C ALA A 203 -9.71 -14.05 7.21
N ARG A 204 -9.83 -15.38 7.26
CA ARG A 204 -10.27 -16.11 8.46
C ARG A 204 -9.28 -15.98 9.60
N GLU A 205 -7.99 -16.10 9.32
CA GLU A 205 -6.93 -15.90 10.31
C GLU A 205 -6.97 -14.48 10.89
N PHE A 206 -7.02 -13.47 10.03
CA PHE A 206 -7.04 -12.07 10.42
C PHE A 206 -8.24 -11.72 11.32
N LEU A 207 -9.44 -12.19 10.95
CA LEU A 207 -10.65 -11.99 11.75
C LEU A 207 -10.58 -12.72 13.10
N ALA A 208 -10.00 -13.92 13.14
CA ALA A 208 -9.79 -14.65 14.39
C ALA A 208 -8.79 -13.95 15.31
N GLU A 209 -7.69 -13.42 14.77
CA GLU A 209 -6.69 -12.66 15.52
C GLU A 209 -7.25 -11.34 16.07
N ALA A 210 -8.09 -10.64 15.29
CA ALA A 210 -8.74 -9.40 15.72
C ALA A 210 -9.72 -9.58 16.90
N ALA A 211 -10.18 -10.80 17.16
CA ALA A 211 -11.04 -11.13 18.29
C ALA A 211 -10.28 -11.44 19.60
N ARG A 212 -8.94 -11.45 19.57
CA ARG A 212 -8.10 -11.78 20.74
C ARG A 212 -7.79 -10.54 21.57
N ASP A 213 -7.62 -10.73 22.88
CA ASP A 213 -7.24 -9.65 23.80
C ASP A 213 -5.84 -9.09 23.51
N GLU A 214 -4.91 -9.95 23.07
CA GLU A 214 -3.58 -9.55 22.60
C GLU A 214 -3.28 -10.18 21.23
N PRO A 215 -3.59 -9.48 20.12
CA PRO A 215 -3.33 -9.96 18.77
C PRO A 215 -1.83 -10.14 18.50
N ALA A 216 -1.46 -11.16 17.72
CA ALA A 216 -0.05 -11.43 17.38
C ALA A 216 0.66 -10.23 16.75
N ALA A 217 -0.04 -9.46 15.91
CA ALA A 217 0.47 -8.24 15.29
C ALA A 217 0.99 -7.22 16.30
N LEU A 218 0.31 -7.04 17.44
CA LEU A 218 0.73 -6.12 18.49
C LEU A 218 2.04 -6.56 19.15
N ARG A 219 2.18 -7.87 19.40
CA ARG A 219 3.42 -8.45 19.94
C ARG A 219 4.59 -8.29 18.97
N LEU A 220 4.36 -8.53 17.67
CA LEU A 220 5.38 -8.36 16.63
C LEU A 220 5.83 -6.90 16.50
N ALA A 221 4.87 -5.96 16.46
CA ALA A 221 5.17 -4.53 16.38
C ALA A 221 5.97 -4.02 17.59
N ARG A 222 5.68 -4.52 18.81
CA ARG A 222 6.47 -4.19 20.01
C ARG A 222 7.90 -4.69 19.92
N ALA A 223 8.11 -5.90 19.40
CA ALA A 223 9.45 -6.45 19.21
C ALA A 223 10.24 -5.63 18.18
N GLU A 224 9.60 -5.24 17.08
CA GLU A 224 10.21 -4.39 16.04
C GLU A 224 10.58 -3.00 16.58
N ALA A 225 9.70 -2.38 17.37
CA ALA A 225 9.91 -1.06 17.95
C ALA A 225 11.15 -0.99 18.87
N GLY A 226 11.58 -2.13 19.43
CA GLY A 226 12.78 -2.26 20.24
C GLY A 226 14.09 -2.44 19.44
N SER A 227 14.04 -2.45 18.11
CA SER A 227 15.22 -2.77 17.28
C SER A 227 16.23 -1.63 17.14
N GLY A 228 17.48 -1.99 16.84
CA GLY A 228 18.55 -1.05 16.53
C GLY A 228 18.25 -0.20 15.29
N MET A 229 17.60 -0.78 14.28
CA MET A 229 17.18 -0.08 13.07
C MET A 229 16.18 1.05 13.40
N VAL A 230 15.16 0.77 14.22
CA VAL A 230 14.12 1.75 14.58
C VAL A 230 14.69 2.92 15.38
N SER A 231 15.51 2.64 16.39
CA SER A 231 16.15 3.68 17.21
C SER A 231 17.13 4.54 16.40
N THR A 232 17.92 3.92 15.51
CA THR A 232 18.81 4.63 14.58
C THR A 232 18.02 5.53 13.64
N GLY A 233 16.97 4.99 13.00
CA GLY A 233 16.13 5.75 12.07
C GLY A 233 15.44 6.94 12.71
N ARG A 234 14.93 6.79 13.95
CA ARG A 234 14.32 7.90 14.70
C ARG A 234 15.31 9.05 14.88
N ARG A 235 16.50 8.75 15.40
CA ARG A 235 17.56 9.75 15.61
C ARG A 235 17.96 10.44 14.30
N LEU A 236 18.08 9.70 13.21
CA LEU A 236 18.49 10.25 11.92
C LEU A 236 17.43 11.16 11.31
N ARG A 237 16.15 10.77 11.33
CA ARG A 237 15.05 11.63 10.84
C ARG A 237 14.94 12.92 11.64
N GLU A 238 14.99 12.85 12.98
CA GLU A 238 15.02 14.05 13.83
C GLU A 238 16.14 15.02 13.46
N ARG A 239 17.31 14.50 13.08
CA ARG A 239 18.45 15.31 12.64
C ARG A 239 18.26 15.89 11.24
N LEU A 240 17.69 15.14 10.30
CA LEU A 240 17.44 15.61 8.93
C LEU A 240 16.32 16.66 8.90
N ASP A 241 15.27 16.45 9.70
CA ASP A 241 14.20 17.42 9.93
C ASP A 241 14.76 18.74 10.48
N ALA A 242 15.63 18.67 11.48
CA ALA A 242 16.27 19.86 12.05
C ALA A 242 17.14 20.64 11.03
N LEU A 243 17.60 19.97 9.97
CA LEU A 243 18.36 20.57 8.87
C LEU A 243 17.47 21.03 7.70
N GLY A 244 16.16 20.75 7.73
CA GLY A 244 15.24 21.04 6.63
C GLY A 244 15.47 20.18 5.39
N LEU A 245 16.02 18.97 5.55
CA LEU A 245 16.42 18.09 4.44
C LEU A 245 15.45 16.93 4.19
N ASP A 246 14.41 16.76 5.00
CA ASP A 246 13.53 15.58 4.94
C ASP A 246 12.41 15.68 3.88
N ASP A 247 12.23 16.83 3.20
CA ASP A 247 11.22 16.96 2.13
C ASP A 247 11.57 17.98 1.03
N PRO A 248 12.18 17.57 -0.10
CA PRO A 248 11.87 18.18 -1.36
C PRO A 248 10.52 17.56 -1.79
N GLY A 249 9.41 18.20 -1.44
CA GLY A 249 8.08 17.80 -1.92
C GLY A 249 8.08 17.53 -3.42
N PRO A 250 7.10 16.79 -3.97
CA PRO A 250 7.15 16.27 -5.35
C PRO A 250 7.59 17.38 -6.30
N GLY A 251 8.85 17.32 -6.72
CA GLY A 251 9.48 18.37 -7.51
C GLY A 251 8.67 18.57 -8.79
N ASP A 252 8.49 19.83 -9.17
CA ASP A 252 7.84 20.22 -10.42
C ASP A 252 8.37 19.35 -11.57
N PRO A 253 7.52 18.58 -12.28
CA PRO A 253 7.94 17.71 -13.39
C PRO A 253 8.63 18.47 -14.54
N HIS A 254 8.68 19.80 -14.50
CA HIS A 254 9.25 20.63 -15.55
C HIS A 254 10.65 21.21 -15.30
N THR A 255 11.35 20.89 -14.19
CA THR A 255 12.60 21.62 -13.85
C THR A 255 13.92 20.87 -13.98
N LEU A 256 13.94 19.61 -14.45
CA LEU A 256 15.20 18.92 -14.76
C LEU A 256 15.33 18.67 -16.26
N GLY A 257 15.26 19.76 -17.02
CA GLY A 257 15.71 19.86 -18.40
C GLY A 257 16.61 21.08 -18.51
N GLY A 258 17.87 20.94 -18.07
CA GLY A 258 18.88 21.98 -18.15
C GLY A 258 20.24 21.33 -18.22
N ASP A 259 20.80 21.33 -19.43
CA ASP A 259 22.14 20.95 -19.84
C ASP A 259 23.21 20.89 -18.72
N GLN A 260 23.80 19.71 -18.51
CA GLN A 260 25.25 19.46 -18.38
C GLN A 260 25.60 18.04 -18.85
#